data_AF-A0A7V9BP91-F1
#
_entry.id   AF-A0A7V9BP91-F1
#
_cell.length_a   1.000
_cell.length_b   1.000
_cell.length_c   1.000
_cell.angle_alpha   90.00
_cell.angle_beta   90.00
_cell.angle_gamma   90.00
#
_symmetry.space_group_name_H-M   'P 1'
#
loop_
_entity.id
_entity.type
_entity.pdbx_description
1 polymer ?
#
loop_
_entity_poly.entity_id
_entity_poly.type
_entity_poly.pdbx_seq_one_letter_code
_entity_poly.pdbx_strand_id
1 'polypeptide(L)'
;MARLTIKKPDAKFYRGWGFVALLTIALTIAVFASRGGFETVGSGLSDPSGCRVEVIGDTLNVRTEPSVAAPVAETLRRGDLRPAQKVTLNGFRKLADNRWASEQFLRTVPGANCG
;
A
#
# COMPACT_ATOMS: atom_id res chain seq x y z
N MET A 1 8.50 -38.27 -5.85
CA MET A 1 7.97 -37.82 -4.55
C MET A 1 9.13 -37.23 -3.75
N ALA A 2 9.21 -35.90 -3.60
CA ALA A 2 10.34 -35.26 -2.93
C ALA A 2 10.05 -35.13 -1.43
N ARG A 3 10.95 -35.67 -0.60
CA ARG A 3 10.84 -35.67 0.87
C ARG A 3 11.70 -34.52 1.41
N LEU A 4 11.06 -33.42 1.80
CA LEU A 4 11.72 -32.27 2.42
C LEU A 4 12.04 -32.59 3.89
N THR A 5 13.31 -32.89 4.16
CA THR A 5 13.80 -33.11 5.52
C THR A 5 14.19 -31.77 6.16
N ILE A 6 13.33 -31.24 7.02
CA ILE A 6 13.62 -30.02 7.79
C ILE A 6 14.59 -30.39 8.92
N LYS A 7 15.82 -29.85 8.87
CA LYS A 7 16.76 -29.97 10.00
C LYS A 7 16.21 -29.18 11.18
N LYS A 8 16.02 -29.84 12.33
CA LYS A 8 15.65 -29.20 13.60
C LYS A 8 16.82 -28.30 14.05
N PRO A 9 16.59 -27.02 14.36
CA PRO A 9 17.65 -26.17 14.89
C PRO A 9 18.07 -26.66 16.29
N ASP A 10 19.39 -26.74 16.51
CA ASP A 10 19.99 -27.24 17.74
C ASP A 10 19.67 -26.37 18.97
N ALA A 11 19.21 -27.02 20.05
CA ALA A 11 18.76 -26.38 21.29
C ALA A 11 19.88 -25.70 22.12
N LYS A 12 21.15 -25.78 21.70
CA LYS A 12 22.29 -25.20 22.45
C LYS A 12 22.39 -23.68 22.38
N PHE A 13 21.66 -23.03 21.47
CA PHE A 13 21.75 -21.56 21.29
C PHE A 13 21.12 -20.76 22.45
N TYR A 14 20.32 -21.40 23.32
CA TYR A 14 19.54 -20.73 24.36
C TYR A 14 20.24 -20.57 25.71
N ARG A 15 21.47 -21.07 25.91
CA ARG A 15 22.09 -21.14 27.27
C ARG A 15 22.96 -19.94 27.68
N GLY A 16 23.04 -18.86 26.90
CA GLY A 16 23.87 -17.72 27.33
C GLY A 16 23.62 -16.39 26.64
N TRP A 17 23.28 -16.39 25.36
CA TRP A 17 22.95 -15.14 24.64
C TRP A 17 21.67 -15.26 23.81
N GLY A 18 21.16 -16.49 23.62
CA GLY A 18 19.91 -16.74 22.91
C GLY A 18 18.67 -16.18 23.60
N PHE A 19 18.64 -16.07 24.94
CA PHE A 19 17.51 -15.42 25.62
C PHE A 19 17.47 -13.92 25.34
N VAL A 20 18.62 -13.25 25.33
CA VAL A 20 18.70 -11.83 24.97
C VAL A 20 18.29 -11.65 23.52
N ALA A 21 18.78 -12.48 22.60
CA ALA A 21 18.37 -12.43 21.19
C ALA A 21 16.88 -12.74 20.97
N LEU A 22 16.32 -13.73 21.69
CA LEU A 22 14.88 -14.01 21.60
C LEU A 22 14.04 -12.88 22.16
N LEU A 23 14.45 -12.29 23.28
CA LEU A 23 13.72 -11.23 23.94
C LEU A 23 13.78 -9.94 23.14
N THR A 24 14.91 -9.64 22.50
CA THR A 24 15.01 -8.52 21.54
C THR A 24 14.15 -8.78 20.31
N ILE A 25 14.19 -9.97 19.71
CA ILE A 25 13.33 -10.32 18.57
C ILE A 25 11.85 -10.20 18.96
N ALA A 26 11.46 -10.73 20.11
CA ALA A 26 10.07 -10.67 20.60
C ALA A 26 9.61 -9.23 20.87
N LEU A 27 10.44 -8.40 21.50
CA LEU A 27 10.14 -6.97 21.70
C LEU A 27 10.06 -6.21 20.39
N THR A 28 10.95 -6.52 19.44
CA THR A 28 10.94 -5.90 18.12
C THR A 28 9.64 -6.25 17.40
N ILE A 29 9.23 -7.53 17.40
CA ILE A 29 7.96 -7.99 16.84
C ILE A 29 6.77 -7.32 17.54
N ALA A 30 6.78 -7.21 18.86
CA ALA A 30 5.70 -6.59 19.62
C ALA A 30 5.54 -5.10 19.28
N VAL A 31 6.65 -4.34 19.23
CA VAL A 31 6.64 -2.93 18.80
C VAL A 31 6.18 -2.81 17.35
N PHE A 32 6.60 -3.73 16.48
CA PHE A 32 6.23 -3.73 15.06
C PHE A 32 4.75 -4.06 14.85
N ALA A 33 4.20 -5.03 15.58
CA ALA A 33 2.76 -5.36 15.56
C ALA A 33 1.91 -4.20 16.09
N SER A 34 2.39 -3.51 17.14
CA SER A 34 1.74 -2.32 17.70
C SER A 34 1.70 -1.14 16.71
N ARG A 35 2.64 -1.10 15.75
CA ARG A 35 2.77 -0.03 14.75
C ARG A 35 2.14 -0.35 13.39
N GLY A 36 1.45 -1.48 13.25
CA GLY A 36 0.91 -1.96 11.97
C GLY A 36 1.85 -2.96 11.31
N GLY A 37 1.80 -4.20 11.79
CA GLY A 37 2.73 -5.28 11.49
C GLY A 37 2.99 -5.58 10.01
N PHE A 38 4.12 -6.27 9.79
CA PHE A 38 4.64 -6.89 8.57
C PHE A 38 3.57 -7.11 7.48
N GLU A 39 3.53 -6.21 6.50
CA GLU A 39 2.70 -6.38 5.32
C GLU A 39 3.18 -7.64 4.58
N THR A 40 2.28 -8.62 4.50
CA THR A 40 2.35 -9.74 3.57
C THR A 40 2.76 -9.22 2.19
N VAL A 41 3.75 -9.87 1.56
CA VAL A 41 4.10 -9.67 0.15
C VAL A 41 2.84 -9.88 -0.69
N GLY A 42 2.22 -8.75 -1.02
CA GLY A 42 0.82 -8.62 -1.37
C GLY A 42 0.36 -7.21 -0.99
N SER A 43 1.24 -6.22 -1.20
CA SER A 43 1.06 -4.81 -0.85
C SER A 43 -0.07 -4.19 -1.66
N GLY A 44 -1.28 -4.44 -1.17
CA GLY A 44 -2.45 -3.62 -1.37
C GLY A 44 -2.76 -2.86 -0.08
N LEU A 45 -2.33 -1.60 -0.04
CA LEU A 45 -3.09 -0.48 0.55
C LEU A 45 -3.34 -0.48 2.05
N SER A 46 -2.36 0.07 2.75
CA SER A 46 -2.64 1.08 3.76
C SER A 46 -3.18 2.37 3.10
N ASP A 47 -4.40 2.35 2.54
CA ASP A 47 -5.18 3.58 2.27
C ASP A 47 -6.39 3.58 3.22
N PRO A 48 -6.60 4.63 4.03
CA PRO A 48 -7.66 4.68 5.03
C PRO A 48 -9.08 4.57 4.48
N SER A 49 -9.27 4.67 3.15
CA SER A 49 -10.56 4.45 2.49
C SER A 49 -10.70 3.10 1.79
N GLY A 50 -9.61 2.34 1.64
CA GLY A 50 -9.60 1.10 0.84
C GLY A 50 -9.96 1.32 -0.63
N CYS A 51 -9.92 2.57 -1.11
CA CYS A 51 -10.25 2.90 -2.49
C CYS A 51 -9.00 2.86 -3.36
N ARG A 52 -9.07 2.05 -4.41
CA ARG A 52 -8.08 1.99 -5.48
C ARG A 52 -8.73 2.36 -6.79
N VAL A 53 -7.97 3.13 -7.56
CA VAL A 53 -8.30 3.41 -8.93
C VAL A 53 -7.16 2.99 -9.85
N GLU A 54 -7.54 2.52 -11.02
CA GLU A 54 -6.67 2.20 -12.13
C GLU A 54 -6.82 3.29 -13.20
N VAL A 55 -5.69 3.74 -13.73
CA VAL A 55 -5.69 4.67 -14.86
C VAL A 55 -6.04 3.93 -16.15
N ILE A 56 -7.12 4.34 -16.81
CA ILE A 56 -7.55 3.76 -18.09
C ILE A 56 -7.14 4.59 -19.31
N GLY A 57 -6.86 5.89 -19.11
CA GLY A 57 -6.32 6.77 -20.14
C GLY A 57 -4.86 6.45 -20.46
N ASP A 58 -4.41 6.72 -21.70
CA ASP A 58 -3.01 6.53 -22.09
C ASP A 58 -2.05 7.35 -21.21
N THR A 59 -2.46 8.57 -20.87
CA THR A 59 -1.72 9.47 -20.00
C THR A 59 -2.70 10.28 -19.16
N LEU A 60 -2.46 10.35 -17.86
CA LEU A 60 -3.29 11.09 -16.91
C LEU A 60 -2.43 12.04 -16.08
N ASN A 61 -2.73 13.33 -16.19
CA ASN A 61 -2.07 14.35 -15.38
C ASN A 61 -2.74 14.44 -14.01
N VAL A 62 -1.92 14.23 -12.98
CA VAL A 62 -2.24 14.44 -11.58
C VAL A 62 -1.87 15.87 -11.24
N ARG A 63 -2.79 16.59 -10.63
CA ARG A 63 -2.69 18.02 -10.33
C ARG A 63 -2.71 18.29 -8.84
N THR A 64 -2.20 19.44 -8.43
CA THR A 64 -2.20 19.85 -7.02
C THR A 64 -3.59 20.27 -6.53
N GLU A 65 -4.47 20.69 -7.43
CA GLU A 65 -5.83 21.16 -7.15
C GLU A 65 -6.86 20.55 -8.13
N PRO A 66 -8.16 20.53 -7.78
CA PRO A 66 -9.23 19.97 -8.61
C PRO A 66 -9.64 20.93 -9.74
N SER A 67 -8.67 21.30 -10.59
CA SER A 67 -8.84 22.23 -11.70
C SER A 67 -7.90 21.90 -12.85
N VAL A 68 -8.35 22.09 -14.08
CA VAL A 68 -7.52 21.95 -15.29
C VAL A 68 -6.42 23.02 -15.39
N ALA A 69 -6.58 24.15 -14.71
CA ALA A 69 -5.59 25.24 -14.67
C ALA A 69 -4.49 25.01 -13.62
N ALA A 70 -4.68 24.05 -12.71
CA ALA A 70 -3.73 23.79 -11.63
C ALA A 70 -2.43 23.16 -12.14
N PRO A 71 -1.28 23.40 -11.49
CA PRO A 71 -0.02 22.76 -11.84
C PRO A 71 -0.11 21.24 -11.85
N VAL A 72 0.57 20.61 -12.82
CA VAL A 72 0.72 19.15 -12.90
C VAL A 72 1.79 18.74 -11.89
N ALA A 73 1.40 17.94 -10.90
CA ALA A 73 2.29 17.40 -9.88
C ALA A 73 2.97 16.10 -10.34
N GLU A 74 2.27 15.31 -11.15
CA GLU A 74 2.74 14.02 -11.65
C GLU A 74 1.96 13.62 -12.89
N THR A 75 2.53 12.73 -13.69
CA THR A 75 1.86 12.14 -14.85
C THR A 75 1.88 10.63 -14.70
N LEU A 76 0.68 10.03 -14.77
CA LEU A 76 0.45 8.60 -14.70
C LEU A 76 0.18 8.03 -16.09
N ARG A 77 0.36 6.73 -16.24
CA ARG A 77 0.13 5.98 -17.47
C ARG A 77 -0.98 4.95 -17.28
N ARG A 78 -1.52 4.48 -18.40
CA ARG A 78 -2.52 3.38 -18.40
C ARG A 78 -2.02 2.19 -17.58
N GLY A 79 -2.91 1.64 -16.75
CA GLY A 79 -2.66 0.50 -15.88
C GLY A 79 -2.07 0.87 -14.52
N ASP A 80 -1.68 2.13 -14.30
CA ASP A 80 -1.18 2.56 -13.01
C ASP A 80 -2.28 2.47 -11.95
N LEU A 81 -1.99 1.76 -10.87
CA LEU A 81 -2.86 1.66 -9.71
C LEU A 81 -2.46 2.72 -8.68
N ARG A 82 -3.42 3.55 -8.29
CA ARG A 82 -3.22 4.57 -7.26
C ARG A 82 -4.24 4.45 -6.14
N PRO A 83 -3.81 4.68 -4.89
CA PRO A 83 -4.73 4.87 -3.79
C PRO A 83 -5.50 6.18 -4.02
N ALA A 84 -6.81 6.13 -3.83
CA ALA A 84 -7.70 7.27 -3.99
C ALA A 84 -8.57 7.43 -2.77
N GLN A 85 -9.14 8.62 -2.61
CA GLN A 85 -10.16 8.90 -1.61
C GLN A 85 -11.55 8.83 -2.26
N LYS A 86 -12.59 8.76 -1.43
CA LYS A 86 -14.00 8.83 -1.86
C LYS A 86 -14.43 10.23 -2.31
N VAL A 87 -13.56 11.22 -2.13
CA VAL A 87 -13.86 12.63 -2.41
C VAL A 87 -13.64 12.92 -3.89
N THR A 88 -14.68 13.41 -4.53
CA THR A 88 -14.68 13.92 -5.90
C THR A 88 -15.13 15.37 -5.92
N LEU A 89 -14.41 16.23 -6.64
CA LEU A 89 -14.74 17.65 -6.79
C LEU A 89 -14.46 18.09 -8.24
N ASN A 90 -15.41 18.78 -8.87
CA ASN A 90 -15.30 19.28 -10.25
C ASN A 90 -14.90 18.21 -11.29
N GLY A 91 -15.32 16.95 -11.12
CA GLY A 91 -14.92 15.84 -11.99
C GLY A 91 -13.48 15.35 -11.79
N PHE A 92 -12.83 15.77 -10.71
CA PHE A 92 -11.55 15.24 -10.26
C PHE A 92 -11.76 14.39 -9.00
N ARG A 93 -11.14 13.21 -8.98
CA ARG A 93 -11.05 12.38 -7.78
C ARG A 93 -9.77 12.72 -7.03
N LYS A 94 -9.89 12.80 -5.71
CA LYS A 94 -8.76 13.01 -4.82
C LYS A 94 -7.97 11.72 -4.64
N LEU A 95 -6.65 11.80 -4.80
CA LEU A 95 -5.70 10.72 -4.55
C LEU A 95 -5.16 10.80 -3.11
N ALA A 96 -4.45 9.75 -2.64
CA ALA A 96 -3.94 9.70 -1.26
C ALA A 96 -3.08 10.92 -0.87
N ASP A 97 -2.25 11.42 -1.80
CA ASP A 97 -1.28 12.50 -1.54
C ASP A 97 -1.89 13.92 -1.60
N ASN A 98 -3.18 14.09 -1.35
CA ASN A 98 -3.93 15.34 -1.57
C ASN A 98 -3.85 15.88 -3.01
N ARG A 99 -3.57 15.00 -3.97
CA ARG A 99 -3.52 15.31 -5.39
C ARG A 99 -4.85 15.00 -6.06
N TRP A 100 -5.04 15.50 -7.27
CA TRP A 100 -6.29 15.42 -8.00
C TRP A 100 -6.07 14.86 -9.39
N ALA A 101 -6.87 13.88 -9.78
CA ALA A 101 -6.82 13.27 -11.10
C ALA A 101 -8.23 13.23 -11.68
N SER A 102 -8.35 13.45 -12.98
CA SER A 102 -9.67 13.51 -13.62
C SER A 102 -10.34 12.14 -13.59
N GLU A 103 -11.56 12.10 -13.05
CA GLU A 103 -12.29 10.86 -12.74
C GLU A 103 -12.63 10.04 -13.99
N GLN A 104 -12.87 10.71 -15.13
CA GLN A 104 -13.19 10.04 -16.40
C GLN A 104 -12.06 9.12 -16.93
N PHE A 105 -10.82 9.34 -16.47
CA PHE A 105 -9.67 8.51 -16.85
C PHE A 105 -9.29 7.50 -15.77
N LEU A 106 -10.13 7.34 -14.76
CA LEU A 106 -9.95 6.45 -13.64
C LEU A 106 -11.06 5.40 -13.61
N ARG A 107 -10.68 4.17 -13.32
CA ARG A 107 -11.60 3.06 -13.07
C ARG A 107 -11.39 2.57 -11.65
N THR A 108 -12.46 2.47 -10.87
CA THR A 108 -12.39 1.84 -9.54
C THR A 108 -12.04 0.37 -9.69
N VAL A 109 -11.05 -0.09 -8.95
CA VAL A 109 -10.68 -1.51 -8.96
C VAL A 109 -11.84 -2.34 -8.37
N PRO A 110 -12.21 -3.47 -8.98
CA PRO A 110 -13.25 -4.33 -8.44
C PRO A 110 -12.98 -4.72 -6.98
N GLY A 111 -13.97 -4.54 -6.11
CA GLY A 111 -13.85 -4.81 -4.68
C GLY A 111 -13.21 -3.68 -3.86
N ALA A 112 -12.74 -2.59 -4.48
CA ALA A 112 -12.30 -1.40 -3.77
C ALA A 112 -13.51 -0.62 -3.21
N ASN A 113 -13.40 -0.14 -1.98
CA ASN A 113 -14.48 0.59 -1.31
C ASN A 113 -14.41 2.08 -1.66
N CYS A 114 -14.78 2.44 -2.89
CA CYS A 114 -14.63 3.80 -3.42
C CYS A 114 -15.83 4.73 -3.19
N GLY A 115 -16.83 4.29 -2.41
CA GLY A 115 -18.09 4.99 -2.17
C GLY A 115 -19.19 4.52 -3.11
#